data_AF-A0A937V182-F1
#
_entry.id   AF-A0A937V182-F1
#
_cell.length_a   1.000
_cell.length_b   1.000
_cell.length_c   1.000
_cell.angle_alpha   90.00
_cell.angle_beta   90.00
_cell.angle_gamma   90.00
#
_symmetry.space_group_name_H-M   'P 1'
#
loop_
_entity.id
_entity.type
_entity.pdbx_description
1 polymer ?
#
loop_
_entity_poly.entity_id
_entity_poly.type
_entity_poly.pdbx_seq_one_letter_code
_entity_poly.pdbx_strand_id
1 'polypeptide(L)'
;MKRTLSFTSSATAFAAIGSAIAASIVATAPVHAATFSCPSGTADNVSGSSGCQYSDTANQDSVSSNKPLTVNQEGFFGLTNWNFGGKIGETAGYNGTESGQKGLWNIAQTLQPTWQNVMLVFKSGEGTSLVGYQLEKGVTSGTWTSPFENLLFSNINKTKDVSHISVYFTEGVSAGNSAAAPEPSTMAGLAIAGAGLSAYRRRRAAVKA
;
A
#
# COMPACT_ATOMS: atom_id res chain seq x y z
N MET A 1 84.74 -39.57 10.36
CA MET A 1 85.21 -38.46 9.51
C MET A 1 84.05 -37.50 9.25
N LYS A 2 84.27 -36.19 9.51
CA LYS A 2 83.70 -35.01 8.84
C LYS A 2 82.16 -34.82 8.71
N ARG A 3 81.71 -33.78 9.47
CA ARG A 3 80.90 -32.59 9.07
C ARG A 3 79.37 -32.68 8.80
N THR A 4 78.64 -32.13 9.78
CA THR A 4 77.66 -30.99 9.75
C THR A 4 76.80 -30.68 8.51
N LEU A 5 75.48 -30.47 8.72
CA LEU A 5 74.60 -29.33 8.33
C LEU A 5 73.12 -29.75 8.53
N SER A 6 72.40 -29.24 9.55
CA SER A 6 71.50 -28.06 9.59
C SER A 6 70.24 -28.15 8.70
N PHE A 7 69.04 -28.06 9.30
CA PHE A 7 68.09 -26.93 9.20
C PHE A 7 66.72 -27.30 9.82
N THR A 8 66.30 -26.50 10.80
CA THR A 8 64.94 -26.43 11.36
C THR A 8 64.01 -25.60 10.46
N SER A 9 62.74 -26.00 10.28
CA SER A 9 61.68 -25.03 9.91
C SER A 9 60.27 -25.49 10.30
N SER A 10 59.74 -24.79 11.31
CA SER A 10 58.42 -24.15 11.44
C SER A 10 57.15 -24.72 10.78
N ALA A 11 56.24 -25.14 11.66
CA ALA A 11 54.85 -24.67 11.84
C ALA A 11 53.92 -24.48 10.62
N THR A 12 52.83 -25.24 10.61
CA THR A 12 51.56 -24.86 9.96
C THR A 12 50.43 -24.90 10.99
N ALA A 13 49.87 -23.73 11.28
CA ALA A 13 48.70 -23.55 12.12
C ALA A 13 47.43 -23.68 11.27
N PHE A 14 46.50 -24.54 11.69
CA PHE A 14 45.17 -24.67 11.10
C PHE A 14 44.30 -23.48 11.50
N ALA A 15 43.89 -22.66 10.52
CA ALA A 15 42.89 -21.62 10.70
C ALA A 15 41.48 -22.25 10.62
N ALA A 16 40.77 -22.30 11.74
CA ALA A 16 39.36 -22.67 11.79
C ALA A 16 38.49 -21.48 11.36
N ILE A 17 37.84 -21.60 10.21
CA ILE A 17 36.83 -20.64 9.72
C ILE A 17 35.48 -21.06 10.34
N GLY A 18 35.07 -20.37 11.39
CA GLY A 18 33.73 -20.52 11.97
C GLY A 18 32.70 -19.74 11.16
N SER A 19 31.81 -20.46 10.47
CA SER A 19 30.70 -19.90 9.69
C SER A 19 29.68 -19.21 10.58
N ALA A 20 29.50 -17.90 10.41
CA ALA A 20 28.37 -17.17 10.96
C ALA A 20 27.16 -17.33 10.02
N ILE A 21 26.14 -18.06 10.48
CA ILE A 21 24.84 -18.14 9.79
C ILE A 21 24.08 -16.87 10.14
N ALA A 22 24.07 -15.90 9.22
CA ALA A 22 23.19 -14.74 9.31
C ALA A 22 21.77 -15.18 8.93
N ALA A 23 20.87 -15.21 9.90
CA ALA A 23 19.45 -15.39 9.66
C ALA A 23 18.88 -14.12 9.00
N SER A 24 18.79 -14.14 7.66
CA SER A 24 18.08 -13.13 6.89
C SER A 24 16.59 -13.24 7.21
N ILE A 25 16.09 -12.38 8.10
CA ILE A 25 14.66 -12.16 8.27
C ILE A 25 14.18 -11.48 6.99
N VAL A 26 13.67 -12.26 6.05
CA VAL A 26 12.94 -11.75 4.90
C VAL A 26 11.65 -11.17 5.45
N ALA A 27 11.60 -9.84 5.62
CA ALA A 27 10.36 -9.13 5.83
C ALA A 27 9.53 -9.29 4.55
N THR A 28 8.63 -10.27 4.53
CA THR A 28 7.59 -10.37 3.51
C THR A 28 6.64 -9.20 3.73
N ALA A 29 6.89 -8.07 3.06
CA ALA A 29 5.89 -7.02 2.94
C ALA A 29 4.63 -7.66 2.32
N PRO A 30 3.43 -7.32 2.81
CA PRO A 30 2.20 -7.75 2.15
C PRO A 30 2.27 -7.27 0.69
N VAL A 31 2.22 -8.22 -0.24
CA VAL A 31 2.04 -7.93 -1.67
C VAL A 31 0.60 -7.44 -1.80
N HIS A 32 0.41 -6.12 -1.84
CA HIS A 32 -0.86 -5.53 -2.21
C HIS A 32 -1.16 -5.91 -3.68
N ALA A 33 -2.40 -6.29 -3.96
CA ALA A 33 -2.81 -6.62 -5.32
C ALA A 33 -2.67 -5.37 -6.23
N ALA A 34 -2.37 -5.59 -7.51
CA ALA A 34 -1.99 -4.49 -8.40
C ALA A 34 -3.22 -3.75 -8.92
N THR A 35 -3.37 -2.49 -8.51
CA THR A 35 -4.25 -1.55 -9.23
C THR A 35 -3.49 -0.90 -10.38
N PHE A 36 -4.16 -0.73 -11.51
CA PHE A 36 -3.62 -0.13 -12.72
C PHE A 36 -4.30 1.20 -13.00
N SER A 37 -3.55 2.17 -13.52
CA SER A 37 -4.14 3.42 -14.01
C SER A 37 -5.09 3.17 -15.17
N CYS A 38 -6.22 3.88 -15.18
CA CYS A 38 -7.16 3.83 -16.29
C CYS A 38 -6.58 4.52 -17.55
N PRO A 39 -6.98 4.07 -18.75
CA PRO A 39 -6.65 4.77 -19.99
C PRO A 39 -7.36 6.14 -20.06
N SER A 40 -6.84 7.03 -20.90
CA SER A 40 -7.22 8.46 -20.96
C SER A 40 -8.66 8.75 -21.44
N GLY A 41 -9.47 7.76 -21.79
CA GLY A 41 -10.92 7.94 -22.01
C GLY A 41 -11.75 7.55 -20.79
N THR A 42 -11.32 6.54 -20.06
CA THR A 42 -12.03 6.06 -18.88
C THR A 42 -11.77 6.94 -17.66
N ALA A 43 -10.60 7.60 -17.59
CA ALA A 43 -10.30 8.55 -16.51
C ALA A 43 -11.30 9.72 -16.45
N ASP A 44 -11.84 10.15 -17.60
CA ASP A 44 -12.76 11.29 -17.71
C ASP A 44 -14.23 10.93 -17.43
N ASN A 45 -14.54 9.65 -17.20
CA ASN A 45 -15.90 9.19 -16.97
C ASN A 45 -16.51 9.68 -15.65
N VAL A 46 -15.71 10.26 -14.74
CA VAL A 46 -16.20 10.85 -13.49
C VAL A 46 -15.69 12.29 -13.40
N SER A 47 -16.63 13.24 -13.40
CA SER A 47 -16.29 14.66 -13.29
C SER A 47 -15.66 14.96 -11.94
N GLY A 48 -14.61 15.79 -11.91
CA GLY A 48 -13.93 16.16 -10.66
C GLY A 48 -13.16 15.00 -10.02
N SER A 49 -12.80 13.99 -10.81
CA SER A 49 -11.82 12.98 -10.40
C SER A 49 -10.40 13.48 -10.66
N SER A 50 -9.50 13.24 -9.70
CA SER A 50 -8.07 13.52 -9.79
C SER A 50 -7.28 12.35 -10.37
N GLY A 51 -7.88 11.17 -10.42
CA GLY A 51 -7.28 9.97 -10.98
C GLY A 51 -8.25 8.80 -11.02
N CYS A 52 -7.93 7.83 -11.87
CA CYS A 52 -8.69 6.60 -12.04
C CYS A 52 -7.75 5.40 -11.99
N GLN A 53 -8.16 4.38 -11.26
CA GLN A 53 -7.51 3.08 -11.24
C GLN A 53 -8.53 1.96 -11.37
N TYR A 54 -8.10 0.79 -11.82
CA TYR A 54 -8.91 -0.42 -11.79
C TYR A 54 -8.10 -1.57 -11.20
N SER A 55 -8.78 -2.53 -10.58
CA SER A 55 -8.18 -3.78 -10.12
C SER A 55 -8.25 -4.82 -11.25
N ASP A 56 -7.25 -5.69 -11.37
CA ASP A 56 -7.30 -6.86 -12.26
C ASP A 56 -7.65 -8.16 -11.52
N THR A 57 -7.71 -8.13 -10.18
CA THR A 57 -7.92 -9.32 -9.33
C THR A 57 -9.23 -9.28 -8.53
N ALA A 58 -9.79 -8.09 -8.27
CA ALA A 58 -11.02 -7.91 -7.54
C ALA A 58 -12.20 -7.57 -8.45
N ASN A 59 -13.26 -8.38 -8.35
CA ASN A 59 -14.55 -8.15 -9.01
C ASN A 59 -15.67 -7.75 -8.02
N GLN A 60 -15.37 -7.72 -6.73
CA GLN A 60 -16.32 -7.40 -5.67
C GLN A 60 -15.67 -6.56 -4.57
N ASP A 61 -16.35 -5.49 -4.17
CA ASP A 61 -16.02 -4.78 -2.94
C ASP A 61 -16.70 -5.51 -1.78
N SER A 62 -15.89 -6.10 -0.91
CA SER A 62 -16.37 -6.71 0.31
C SER A 62 -16.38 -5.63 1.36
N VAL A 63 -17.57 -5.21 1.79
CA VAL A 63 -17.79 -4.19 2.84
C VAL A 63 -18.22 -4.81 4.18
N SER A 64 -18.14 -6.14 4.30
CA SER A 64 -18.55 -6.86 5.51
C SER A 64 -17.60 -6.60 6.67
N SER A 65 -18.15 -6.35 7.87
CA SER A 65 -17.39 -6.09 9.10
C SER A 65 -16.38 -7.17 9.48
N ASN A 66 -16.58 -8.41 9.03
CA ASN A 66 -15.74 -9.56 9.35
C ASN A 66 -14.62 -9.81 8.33
N LYS A 67 -14.45 -8.95 7.33
CA LYS A 67 -13.41 -9.08 6.29
C LYS A 67 -12.74 -7.73 6.03
N PRO A 68 -11.43 -7.71 5.71
CA PRO A 68 -10.78 -6.49 5.27
C PRO A 68 -11.48 -5.95 4.01
N LEU A 69 -11.63 -4.63 3.91
CA LEU A 69 -12.22 -4.01 2.72
C LEU A 69 -11.40 -4.37 1.49
N THR A 70 -12.06 -4.80 0.41
CA THR A 70 -11.34 -5.18 -0.83
C THR A 70 -10.44 -4.05 -1.30
N VAL A 71 -10.92 -2.80 -1.26
CA VAL A 71 -10.13 -1.62 -1.67
C VAL A 71 -8.81 -1.45 -0.90
N ASN A 72 -8.74 -1.92 0.35
CA ASN A 72 -7.53 -1.89 1.18
C ASN A 72 -6.57 -3.04 0.84
N GLN A 73 -7.12 -4.18 0.41
CA GLN A 73 -6.32 -5.31 -0.06
C GLN A 73 -5.68 -5.00 -1.42
N GLU A 74 -6.45 -4.37 -2.30
CA GLU A 74 -6.02 -3.87 -3.61
C GLU A 74 -5.09 -2.65 -3.52
N GLY A 75 -5.08 -1.93 -2.41
CA GLY A 75 -4.20 -0.78 -2.26
C GLY A 75 -4.49 0.35 -3.26
N PHE A 76 -5.78 0.61 -3.54
CA PHE A 76 -6.19 1.67 -4.46
C PHE A 76 -5.51 3.01 -4.10
N PHE A 77 -4.91 3.62 -5.11
CA PHE A 77 -4.13 4.86 -5.06
C PHE A 77 -2.94 4.78 -4.08
N GLY A 78 -2.41 3.59 -3.85
CA GLY A 78 -1.34 3.34 -2.88
C GLY A 78 -1.77 3.44 -1.42
N LEU A 79 -3.09 3.43 -1.15
CA LEU A 79 -3.67 3.59 0.17
C LEU A 79 -4.39 2.32 0.61
N THR A 80 -4.23 1.95 1.89
CA THR A 80 -4.73 0.70 2.47
C THR A 80 -5.60 0.93 3.71
N ASN A 81 -5.91 2.20 4.00
CA ASN A 81 -6.65 2.66 5.17
C ASN A 81 -7.97 3.35 4.77
N TRP A 82 -8.55 2.94 3.64
CA TRP A 82 -9.88 3.37 3.25
C TRP A 82 -10.91 2.91 4.28
N ASN A 83 -11.88 3.77 4.52
CA ASN A 83 -13.10 3.51 5.26
C ASN A 83 -14.26 3.52 4.29
N PHE A 84 -15.23 2.64 4.51
CA PHE A 84 -16.47 2.63 3.73
C PHE A 84 -17.42 3.71 4.26
N GLY A 85 -17.88 4.60 3.39
CA GLY A 85 -18.84 5.65 3.73
C GLY A 85 -20.29 5.23 3.50
N GLY A 86 -20.57 4.66 2.33
CA GLY A 86 -21.93 4.34 1.90
C GLY A 86 -22.00 4.13 0.40
N LYS A 87 -23.21 4.03 -0.13
CA LYS A 87 -23.46 3.86 -1.57
C LYS A 87 -24.37 4.96 -2.10
N ILE A 88 -24.04 5.46 -3.29
CA ILE A 88 -24.82 6.48 -4.00
C ILE A 88 -26.22 5.92 -4.32
N GLY A 89 -27.27 6.67 -3.99
CA GLY A 89 -28.66 6.32 -4.26
C GLY A 89 -29.28 5.30 -3.28
N GLU A 90 -28.47 4.60 -2.49
CA GLU A 90 -28.93 3.57 -1.54
C GLU A 90 -28.77 4.00 -0.08
N THR A 91 -27.64 4.64 0.29
CA THR A 91 -27.36 5.05 1.68
C THR A 91 -27.83 6.48 1.94
N ALA A 92 -28.49 6.72 3.07
CA ALA A 92 -28.94 8.06 3.46
C ALA A 92 -27.80 9.10 3.44
N GLY A 93 -28.02 10.24 2.79
CA GLY A 93 -27.03 11.31 2.61
C GLY A 93 -26.11 11.15 1.39
N TYR A 94 -26.08 9.97 0.76
CA TYR A 94 -25.34 9.70 -0.48
C TYR A 94 -26.29 9.73 -1.67
N ASN A 95 -26.51 10.91 -2.23
CA ASN A 95 -27.54 11.14 -3.24
C ASN A 95 -27.01 10.94 -4.67
N GLY A 96 -27.85 10.51 -5.59
CA GLY A 96 -27.48 10.37 -7.00
C GLY A 96 -28.21 9.24 -7.71
N THR A 97 -27.69 8.87 -8.87
CA THR A 97 -28.16 7.72 -9.65
C THR A 97 -27.45 6.46 -9.17
N GLU A 98 -28.21 5.52 -8.62
CA GLU A 98 -27.68 4.26 -8.05
C GLU A 98 -27.02 3.38 -9.11
N SER A 99 -27.67 3.23 -10.27
CA SER A 99 -27.29 2.25 -11.31
C SER A 99 -27.59 2.76 -12.73
N GLY A 100 -27.00 2.10 -13.72
CA GLY A 100 -27.15 2.39 -15.15
C GLY A 100 -25.84 2.74 -15.84
N GLN A 101 -25.90 3.38 -17.02
CA GLN A 101 -24.69 3.71 -17.82
C GLN A 101 -24.20 5.13 -17.61
N LYS A 102 -25.00 5.97 -16.98
CA LYS A 102 -24.69 7.36 -16.67
C LYS A 102 -25.57 7.86 -15.55
N GLY A 103 -25.11 8.87 -14.84
CA GLY A 103 -25.90 9.46 -13.78
C GLY A 103 -25.20 10.57 -13.03
N LEU A 104 -25.77 10.87 -11.87
CA LEU A 104 -25.25 11.86 -10.93
C LEU A 104 -24.72 11.17 -9.67
N TRP A 105 -23.79 11.83 -8.99
CA TRP A 105 -23.34 11.46 -7.66
C TRP A 105 -23.23 12.74 -6.80
N ASN A 106 -23.56 12.63 -5.52
CA ASN A 106 -23.52 13.75 -4.58
C ASN A 106 -23.33 13.24 -3.14
N ILE A 107 -22.24 13.69 -2.51
CA ILE A 107 -21.83 13.35 -1.14
C ILE A 107 -21.73 14.61 -0.25
N ALA A 108 -22.28 15.74 -0.69
CA ALA A 108 -22.14 17.02 0.02
C ALA A 108 -22.71 16.99 1.44
N GLN A 109 -23.71 16.14 1.69
CA GLN A 109 -24.35 15.99 3.01
C GLN A 109 -23.57 15.07 3.96
N THR A 110 -22.66 14.25 3.44
CA THR A 110 -21.92 13.23 4.22
C THR A 110 -20.44 13.56 4.38
N LEU A 111 -19.91 14.44 3.53
CA LEU A 111 -18.52 14.87 3.59
C LEU A 111 -18.19 15.51 4.94
N GLN A 112 -17.21 14.94 5.64
CA GLN A 112 -16.73 15.49 6.91
C GLN A 112 -15.42 16.27 6.70
N PRO A 113 -15.14 17.29 7.53
CA PRO A 113 -13.87 18.04 7.47
C PRO A 113 -12.63 17.17 7.71
N THR A 114 -12.79 16.00 8.33
CA THR A 114 -11.72 15.04 8.61
C THR A 114 -11.33 14.21 7.39
N TRP A 115 -12.16 14.16 6.35
CA TRP A 115 -11.88 13.37 5.16
C TRP A 115 -10.78 14.02 4.33
N GLN A 116 -9.73 13.25 4.01
CA GLN A 116 -8.58 13.73 3.23
C GLN A 116 -8.66 13.31 1.77
N ASN A 117 -8.92 12.02 1.55
CA ASN A 117 -9.10 11.45 0.23
C ASN A 117 -10.50 10.84 0.17
N VAL A 118 -11.14 10.98 -0.99
CA VAL A 118 -12.42 10.36 -1.27
C VAL A 118 -12.30 9.61 -2.58
N MET A 119 -12.84 8.41 -2.64
CA MET A 119 -12.85 7.56 -3.81
C MET A 119 -14.26 7.03 -4.07
N LEU A 120 -14.68 7.07 -5.33
CA LEU A 120 -15.87 6.39 -5.81
C LEU A 120 -15.45 5.08 -6.47
N VAL A 121 -16.03 3.96 -6.05
CA VAL A 121 -15.76 2.64 -6.62
C VAL A 121 -16.99 2.15 -7.36
N PHE A 122 -16.82 1.92 -8.66
CA PHE A 122 -17.84 1.47 -9.57
C PHE A 122 -17.78 -0.05 -9.74
N LYS A 123 -18.95 -0.65 -9.92
CA LYS A 123 -19.12 -2.08 -10.18
C LYS A 123 -20.20 -2.34 -11.20
N SER A 124 -20.00 -3.32 -12.07
CA SER A 124 -21.03 -3.77 -13.03
C SER A 124 -21.56 -5.18 -12.75
N GLY A 125 -20.84 -5.99 -11.99
CA GLY A 125 -21.20 -7.36 -11.69
C GLY A 125 -20.28 -8.35 -12.40
N GLU A 126 -20.84 -9.47 -12.86
CA GLU A 126 -20.05 -10.60 -13.38
C GLU A 126 -19.19 -10.23 -14.61
N GLY A 127 -17.95 -10.72 -14.60
CA GLY A 127 -16.99 -10.49 -15.68
C GLY A 127 -16.53 -9.04 -15.80
N THR A 128 -16.55 -8.28 -14.71
CA THR A 128 -15.93 -6.95 -14.59
C THR A 128 -15.13 -6.85 -13.32
N SER A 129 -14.12 -5.99 -13.31
CA SER A 129 -13.34 -5.70 -12.11
C SER A 129 -13.79 -4.39 -11.45
N LEU A 130 -13.28 -4.08 -10.27
CA LEU A 130 -13.52 -2.79 -9.62
C LEU A 130 -12.81 -1.66 -10.35
N VAL A 131 -13.48 -0.52 -10.52
CA VAL A 131 -12.89 0.72 -11.03
C VAL A 131 -13.08 1.82 -10.00
N GLY A 132 -11.98 2.38 -9.50
CA GLY A 132 -11.94 3.43 -8.50
C GLY A 132 -11.56 4.78 -9.10
N TYR A 133 -12.30 5.82 -8.74
CA TYR A 133 -12.03 7.21 -9.10
C TYR A 133 -11.76 8.01 -7.83
N GLN A 134 -10.55 8.53 -7.68
CA GLN A 134 -10.22 9.43 -6.59
C GLN A 134 -10.76 10.82 -6.93
N LEU A 135 -11.49 11.44 -6.03
CA LEU A 135 -12.04 12.78 -6.23
C LEU A 135 -11.00 13.86 -5.96
N GLU A 136 -11.07 14.97 -6.68
CA GLU A 136 -10.34 16.18 -6.34
C GLU A 136 -10.82 16.76 -5.01
N LYS A 137 -9.91 17.45 -4.32
CA LYS A 137 -10.22 18.06 -3.02
C LYS A 137 -11.33 19.12 -3.17
N GLY A 138 -12.38 18.98 -2.36
CA GLY A 138 -13.50 19.92 -2.34
C GLY A 138 -14.61 19.63 -3.34
N VAL A 139 -14.45 18.62 -4.21
CA VAL A 139 -15.53 18.19 -5.10
C VAL A 139 -16.49 17.29 -4.32
N THR A 140 -17.76 17.71 -4.25
CA THR A 140 -18.79 17.02 -3.46
C THR A 140 -19.94 16.46 -4.31
N SER A 141 -19.98 16.77 -5.59
CA SER A 141 -21.01 16.28 -6.51
C SER A 141 -20.53 16.34 -7.95
N GLY A 142 -21.12 15.52 -8.80
CA GLY A 142 -20.77 15.49 -10.21
C GLY A 142 -21.60 14.52 -11.03
N THR A 143 -21.13 14.27 -12.24
CA THR A 143 -21.67 13.30 -13.19
C THR A 143 -20.75 12.10 -13.29
N TRP A 144 -21.32 10.97 -13.70
CA TRP A 144 -20.57 9.78 -14.06
C TRP A 144 -21.12 9.12 -15.33
N THR A 145 -20.24 8.45 -16.07
CA THR A 145 -20.53 7.48 -17.14
C THR A 145 -19.89 6.14 -16.81
N SER A 146 -20.45 5.05 -17.32
CA SER A 146 -19.97 3.71 -16.98
C SER A 146 -18.55 3.48 -17.49
N PRO A 147 -17.61 3.06 -16.62
CA PRO A 147 -16.24 2.71 -17.04
C PRO A 147 -16.13 1.34 -17.69
N PHE A 148 -17.21 0.56 -17.71
CA PHE A 148 -17.20 -0.84 -18.14
C PHE A 148 -17.33 -0.95 -19.65
N GLU A 149 -16.28 -0.52 -20.32
CA GLU A 149 -16.16 -0.39 -21.77
C GLU A 149 -15.01 -1.25 -22.30
N ASN A 150 -14.94 -1.39 -23.63
CA ASN A 150 -13.88 -2.15 -24.31
C ASN A 150 -12.47 -1.63 -24.00
N LEU A 151 -12.35 -0.33 -23.66
CA LEU A 151 -11.07 0.30 -23.31
C LEU A 151 -10.43 -0.30 -22.05
N LEU A 152 -11.23 -0.75 -21.08
CA LEU A 152 -10.73 -1.40 -19.86
C LEU A 152 -10.81 -2.92 -19.94
N PHE A 153 -11.76 -3.45 -20.69
CA PHE A 153 -12.03 -4.88 -20.72
C PHE A 153 -12.18 -5.33 -22.18
N SER A 154 -11.12 -5.91 -22.74
CA SER A 154 -11.04 -6.29 -24.16
C SER A 154 -12.13 -7.27 -24.62
N ASN A 155 -12.87 -7.87 -23.68
CA ASN A 155 -13.95 -8.82 -23.93
C ASN A 155 -15.35 -8.19 -23.82
N ILE A 156 -15.44 -6.87 -23.68
CA ILE A 156 -16.70 -6.14 -23.59
C ILE A 156 -17.04 -5.51 -24.95
N ASN A 157 -18.09 -6.03 -25.58
CA ASN A 157 -18.58 -5.58 -26.89
C ASN A 157 -19.61 -4.44 -26.80
N LYS A 158 -20.14 -4.16 -25.61
CA LYS A 158 -21.07 -3.06 -25.32
C LYS A 158 -20.83 -2.54 -23.91
N THR A 159 -20.90 -1.23 -23.71
CA THR A 159 -20.84 -0.61 -22.38
C THR A 159 -21.79 -1.32 -21.42
N LYS A 160 -21.28 -1.81 -20.29
CA LYS A 160 -22.11 -2.46 -19.27
C LYS A 160 -22.66 -1.43 -18.29
N ASP A 161 -23.76 -1.78 -17.65
CA ASP A 161 -24.37 -0.93 -16.62
C ASP A 161 -23.56 -1.01 -15.32
N VAL A 162 -23.43 0.12 -14.65
CA VAL A 162 -23.01 0.19 -13.25
C VAL A 162 -24.16 -0.32 -12.40
N SER A 163 -23.89 -1.34 -11.58
CA SER A 163 -24.84 -1.91 -10.63
C SER A 163 -24.97 -1.10 -9.34
N HIS A 164 -23.86 -0.53 -8.85
CA HIS A 164 -23.81 0.40 -7.73
C HIS A 164 -22.48 1.13 -7.68
N ILE A 165 -22.46 2.24 -6.94
CA ILE A 165 -21.30 3.08 -6.69
C ILE A 165 -21.09 3.19 -5.18
N SER A 166 -19.96 2.69 -4.71
CA SER A 166 -19.55 2.76 -3.31
C SER A 166 -18.64 3.96 -3.07
N VAL A 167 -18.80 4.62 -1.93
CA VAL A 167 -17.96 5.75 -1.51
C VAL A 167 -17.01 5.29 -0.42
N TYR A 168 -15.72 5.56 -0.62
CA TYR A 168 -14.66 5.32 0.34
C TYR A 168 -13.94 6.62 0.67
N PHE A 169 -13.43 6.71 1.89
CA PHE A 169 -12.67 7.87 2.34
C PHE A 169 -11.51 7.46 3.24
N THR A 170 -10.45 8.27 3.28
CA THR A 170 -9.44 8.18 4.33
C THR A 170 -9.62 9.34 5.30
N GLU A 171 -9.49 9.06 6.59
CA GLU A 171 -9.46 10.12 7.59
C GLU A 171 -8.05 10.71 7.69
N GLY A 172 -7.99 12.02 7.83
CA GLY A 172 -6.80 12.69 8.33
C GLY A 172 -6.75 12.51 9.83
N VAL A 173 -5.56 12.25 10.35
CA VAL A 173 -5.35 12.29 11.80
C VAL A 173 -5.68 13.71 12.24
N SER A 174 -6.81 13.91 12.91
CA SER A 174 -7.02 15.14 13.70
C SER A 174 -5.79 15.25 14.60
N ALA A 175 -5.16 16.42 14.66
CA ALA A 175 -3.99 16.69 15.49
C ALA A 175 -4.34 16.67 16.99
N GLY A 176 -4.88 15.55 17.48
CA GLY A 176 -5.13 15.21 18.87
C GLY A 176 -4.21 14.05 19.21
N ASN A 177 -3.07 14.39 19.80
CA ASN A 177 -2.07 13.49 20.36
C ASN A 177 -1.73 12.27 19.49
N SER A 178 -0.90 12.50 18.47
CA SER A 178 -0.03 11.45 17.95
C SER A 178 0.78 10.89 19.13
N ALA A 179 0.30 9.79 19.73
CA ALA A 179 1.21 8.85 20.35
C ALA A 179 2.19 8.49 19.26
N ALA A 180 3.43 8.98 19.40
CA ALA A 180 4.49 8.78 18.43
C ALA A 180 4.50 7.29 18.09
N ALA A 181 4.29 6.97 16.81
CA ALA A 181 4.53 5.64 16.31
C ALA A 181 5.91 5.21 16.82
N PRO A 182 6.07 4.01 17.41
CA PRO A 182 7.38 3.56 17.86
C PRO A 182 8.32 3.59 16.66
N GLU A 183 9.23 4.56 16.63
CA GLU A 183 10.29 4.57 15.65
C GLU A 183 11.03 3.24 15.80
N PRO A 184 11.33 2.53 14.70
CA PRO A 184 12.04 1.27 14.77
C PRO A 184 13.36 1.51 15.50
N SER A 185 13.48 0.88 16.67
CA SER A 185 14.60 1.05 17.62
C SER A 185 15.94 0.55 17.07
N THR A 186 15.98 0.16 15.80
CA THR A 186 17.14 -0.38 15.07
C THR A 186 18.24 0.65 14.84
N MET A 187 17.95 1.96 14.89
CA MET A 187 18.99 3.00 14.80
C MET A 187 19.69 3.30 16.14
N ALA A 188 19.07 3.01 17.29
CA ALA A 188 19.72 3.18 18.60
C ALA A 188 20.76 2.08 18.90
N GLY A 189 20.57 0.87 18.35
CA GLY A 189 21.49 -0.26 18.56
C GLY A 189 22.85 -0.11 17.88
N LEU A 190 22.92 0.59 16.74
CA LEU A 190 24.16 0.78 15.98
C LEU A 190 25.14 1.76 16.66
N ALA A 191 24.65 2.70 17.47
CA ALA A 191 25.50 3.63 18.21
C ALA A 191 26.21 2.96 19.41
N ILE A 192 25.55 1.98 20.06
CA ILE A 192 26.12 1.29 21.24
C ILE A 192 27.17 0.24 20.83
N ALA A 193 27.00 -0.41 19.68
CA ALA A 193 27.98 -1.38 19.18
C ALA A 193 29.33 -0.75 18.79
N GLY A 194 29.35 0.51 18.33
CA GLY A 194 30.58 1.23 17.98
C GLY A 194 31.44 1.65 19.18
N ALA A 195 30.82 1.90 20.34
CA ALA A 195 31.51 2.31 21.56
C ALA A 195 32.24 1.14 22.26
N GLY A 196 31.72 -0.10 22.15
CA GLY A 196 32.35 -1.28 22.76
C GLY A 196 33.68 -1.66 22.10
N LEU A 197 33.77 -1.55 20.77
CA LEU A 197 34.98 -1.94 20.02
C LEU A 197 36.16 -0.99 20.26
N SER A 198 35.88 0.30 20.49
CA SER A 198 36.89 1.33 20.74
C SER A 198 37.42 1.35 22.18
N ALA A 199 36.66 0.81 23.15
CA ALA A 199 37.15 0.55 24.51
C ALA A 199 38.00 -0.73 24.60
N TYR A 200 37.66 -1.79 23.84
CA TYR A 200 38.41 -3.05 23.84
C TYR A 200 39.84 -2.89 23.28
N ARG A 201 40.03 -2.04 22.26
CA ARG A 201 41.36 -1.78 21.68
C ARG A 201 42.32 -1.05 22.64
N ARG A 202 41.82 -0.22 23.57
CA ARG A 202 42.70 0.50 24.52
C ARG A 202 43.25 -0.40 25.63
N ARG A 203 42.53 -1.48 26.00
CA ARG A 203 42.98 -2.36 27.08
C ARG A 203 44.10 -3.32 26.68
N ARG A 204 44.28 -3.65 25.39
CA ARG A 204 45.40 -4.50 24.94
C ARG A 204 46.72 -3.75 24.74
N ALA A 205 46.70 -2.43 24.62
CA ALA A 205 47.92 -1.62 24.53
C ALA A 205 48.60 -1.40 25.90
N ALA A 206 47.90 -1.65 27.01
CA ALA A 206 48.40 -1.46 28.37
C ALA A 206 49.00 -2.74 29.02
N VAL A 207 49.04 -3.88 28.31
CA VAL A 207 49.60 -5.16 28.83
C VAL A 207 50.87 -5.58 28.08
N LYS A 208 51.59 -4.62 27.48
CA LYS A 208 53.00 -4.78 27.14
C LYS A 208 53.80 -3.66 27.81
N ALA A 209 54.04 -3.85 29.10
CA ALA A 209 55.21 -3.34 29.81
C ALA A 209 56.04 -4.57 30.22
#